data_AF-A0A9D5VDE8-F1
#
_entry.id   AF-A0A9D5VDE8-F1
#
_cell.length_a   1.000
_cell.length_b   1.000
_cell.length_c   1.000
_cell.angle_alpha   90.00
_cell.angle_beta   90.00
_cell.angle_gamma   90.00
#
_symmetry.space_group_name_H-M   'P 1'
#
loop_
_entity.id
_entity.type
_entity.pdbx_description
1 polymer ?
#
loop_
_entity_poly.entity_id
_entity_poly.type
_entity_poly.pdbx_seq_one_letter_code
_entity_poly.pdbx_strand_id
1 'polypeptide(L)' 'MPNKEGLETIRELKERHPDARVIACTGGGRLPHLSGELLDYAEILGADHVMEKPVNPNALLGMVKDLLERAIRLPAMAAP' A
#
# COMPACT_ATOMS: atom_id res chain seq x y z
N MET A 1 7.65 1.92 -11.22
CA MET A 1 7.74 3.18 -11.99
C MET A 1 8.97 3.05 -12.89
N PRO A 2 9.03 3.64 -14.10
CA PRO A 2 10.13 3.38 -15.04
C PRO A 2 11.52 3.66 -14.43
N ASN A 3 11.61 4.59 -13.47
CA ASN A 3 12.86 4.98 -12.82
C ASN A 3 12.91 4.67 -11.31
N LYS A 4 11.89 3.98 -10.76
CA LYS A 4 11.81 3.71 -9.32
C LYS A 4 11.07 2.43 -9.00
N GLU A 5 11.61 1.64 -8.09
CA GLU A 5 11.02 0.39 -7.63
C GLU A 5 9.89 0.63 -6.63
N GLY A 6 8.84 -0.20 -6.72
CA GLY A 6 7.66 -0.07 -5.86
C GLY A 6 7.98 -0.29 -4.38
N LEU A 7 8.69 -1.37 -4.07
CA LEU A 7 9.06 -1.73 -2.69
C LEU A 7 9.94 -0.67 -2.03
N GLU A 8 10.98 -0.19 -2.73
CA GLU A 8 11.82 0.91 -2.25
C GLU A 8 10.99 2.17 -1.97
N THR A 9 10.01 2.47 -2.84
CA THR A 9 9.12 3.62 -2.64
C THR A 9 8.27 3.47 -1.37
N ILE A 10 7.74 2.28 -1.09
CA ILE A 10 6.95 2.03 0.13
C ILE A 10 7.82 2.27 1.36
N ARG A 11 9.03 1.68 1.38
CA ARG A 11 9.98 1.84 2.48
C ARG A 11 10.30 3.31 2.75
N GLU A 12 10.76 4.04 1.73
CA GLU A 12 11.11 5.45 1.89
C GLU A 12 9.91 6.33 2.28
N LEU A 13 8.71 6.00 1.80
CA LEU A 13 7.51 6.76 2.13
C LEU A 13 7.17 6.58 3.61
N LYS A 14 7.22 5.34 4.11
CA LYS A 14 6.98 5.04 5.53
C LYS A 14 8.06 5.59 6.46
N GLU A 15 9.32 5.63 6.02
CA GLU A 15 10.40 6.28 6.77
C GLU A 15 10.18 7.79 6.92
N ARG A 16 9.68 8.47 5.88
CA ARG A 16 9.48 9.92 5.87
C ARG A 16 8.12 10.37 6.41
N HIS A 17 7.10 9.52 6.25
CA HIS A 17 5.71 9.78 6.62
C HIS A 17 5.09 8.50 7.20
N PRO A 18 5.37 8.15 8.47
CA PRO A 18 4.90 6.90 9.08
C PRO A 18 3.37 6.70 8.99
N ASP A 19 2.62 7.81 9.07
CA ASP A 19 1.16 7.81 9.02
C ASP A 19 0.57 7.76 7.61
N ALA A 20 1.39 7.90 6.56
CA ALA A 20 0.92 7.84 5.19
C ALA A 20 0.32 6.46 4.89
N ARG A 21 -0.92 6.44 4.39
CA ARG A 21 -1.61 5.20 4.04
C ARG A 21 -1.21 4.73 2.65
N VAL A 22 -0.86 3.45 2.53
CA VAL A 22 -0.28 2.87 1.32
C VAL A 22 -1.10 1.66 0.89
N ILE A 23 -1.58 1.68 -0.36
CA ILE A 23 -2.10 0.50 -1.04
C ILE A 23 -1.11 0.11 -2.13
N ALA A 24 -0.48 -1.06 -2.00
CA ALA A 24 0.44 -1.56 -3.02
C ALA A 24 -0.31 -2.39 -4.07
N CYS A 25 0.14 -2.28 -5.32
CA CYS A 25 -0.48 -2.99 -6.44
C CYS A 25 0.58 -3.61 -7.34
N THR A 26 0.34 -4.84 -7.82
CA THR A 26 1.31 -5.54 -8.67
C THR A 26 1.45 -4.91 -10.06
N GLY A 27 2.55 -5.22 -10.74
CA GLY A 27 2.90 -4.66 -12.05
C GLY A 27 1.99 -5.07 -13.22
N GLY A 28 1.01 -5.96 -13.02
CA GLY A 28 0.02 -6.34 -14.06
C GLY A 28 0.56 -7.24 -15.16
N GLY A 29 1.18 -8.37 -14.79
CA GLY A 29 1.50 -9.44 -15.74
C GLY A 29 2.95 -9.51 -16.22
N ARG A 30 3.84 -8.64 -15.75
CA ARG A 30 5.28 -8.75 -16.06
C ARG A 30 5.99 -9.88 -15.30
N LEU A 31 5.49 -10.22 -14.10
CA LEU A 31 6.01 -11.29 -13.24
C LEU A 31 4.85 -11.96 -12.48
N PRO A 32 3.95 -12.68 -13.16
CA PRO A 32 2.76 -13.26 -12.54
C PRO A 32 3.11 -14.32 -11.48
N HIS A 33 4.26 -14.99 -11.59
CA HIS A 33 4.70 -16.00 -10.62
C HIS A 33 5.25 -15.39 -9.31
N LEU A 34 5.63 -14.11 -9.34
CA LEU A 34 6.21 -13.41 -8.19
C LEU A 34 5.22 -12.43 -7.56
N SER A 35 3.97 -12.40 -8.02
CA SER A 35 2.97 -11.42 -7.56
C SER A 35 2.71 -11.56 -6.07
N GLY A 36 2.51 -12.79 -5.57
CA GLY A 36 2.31 -13.07 -4.15
C GLY A 36 3.49 -12.60 -3.29
N GLU A 37 4.70 -13.05 -3.60
CA GLU A 37 5.91 -12.67 -2.86
C GLU A 37 6.13 -11.15 -2.82
N LEU A 38 5.91 -10.46 -3.95
CA LEU A 38 6.03 -9.00 -4.01
C LEU A 38 4.98 -8.28 -3.16
N LEU A 39 3.77 -8.83 -3.04
CA LEU A 39 2.75 -8.27 -2.16
C LEU A 39 3.07 -8.54 -0.69
N ASP A 40 3.56 -9.73 -0.35
CA ASP A 40 4.02 -10.05 1.01
C ASP A 40 5.14 -9.09 1.44
N TYR A 41 6.11 -8.82 0.57
CA TYR A 41 7.15 -7.82 0.83
C TYR A 41 6.58 -6.41 0.96
N ALA A 42 5.55 -6.05 0.19
CA ALA A 42 4.93 -4.74 0.31
C ALA A 42 4.26 -4.54 1.68
N GLU A 43 3.60 -5.55 2.22
CA GLU A 43 3.02 -5.52 3.57
C GLU A 43 4.10 -5.40 4.64
N ILE A 44 5.17 -6.19 4.54
CA ILE A 44 6.32 -6.13 5.46
C ILE A 44 6.94 -4.72 5.49
N LEU A 45 7.01 -4.04 4.34
CA LEU A 45 7.53 -2.67 4.23
C LEU A 45 6.53 -1.60 4.66
N GLY A 46 5.31 -1.98 5.03
CA GLY A 46 4.31 -1.10 5.63
C GLY A 46 3.15 -0.73 4.71
N ALA A 47 2.90 -1.45 3.61
CA ALA A 47 1.63 -1.29 2.90
C ALA A 47 0.46 -1.66 3.84
N ASP A 48 -0.56 -0.80 3.91
CA ASP A 48 -1.76 -1.05 4.71
C ASP A 48 -2.70 -2.05 4.01
N HIS A 49 -2.68 -2.05 2.67
CA HIS A 49 -3.37 -3.04 1.84
C HIS A 49 -2.55 -3.38 0.60
N VAL A 50 -2.83 -4.55 0.03
CA VAL A 50 -2.25 -5.02 -1.22
C VAL A 50 -3.32 -5.48 -2.19
N MET A 51 -3.03 -5.38 -3.49
CA MET A 51 -3.92 -5.93 -4.51
C MET A 51 -3.19 -6.33 -5.80
N GLU A 52 -3.69 -7.38 -6.43
CA GLU A 52 -3.21 -7.80 -7.73
C GLU A 52 -3.95 -7.07 -8.86
N LYS A 53 -3.27 -6.92 -9.99
CA LYS A 53 -3.92 -6.52 -11.25
C LYS A 53 -4.50 -7.75 -11.96
N PRO A 54 -5.65 -7.60 -12.66
CA PRO A 54 -6.38 -6.36 -12.88
C PRO A 54 -7.11 -5.87 -11.62
N VAL A 55 -7.06 -4.55 -11.40
CA VAL A 55 -7.70 -3.94 -10.23
C VAL A 55 -9.21 -4.00 -10.38
N ASN A 56 -9.89 -4.58 -9.39
CA ASN A 56 -11.33 -4.46 -9.24
C ASN A 56 -11.66 -3.09 -8.62
N PRO A 57 -12.41 -2.19 -9.30
CA PRO A 57 -12.71 -0.85 -8.80
C PRO A 57 -13.48 -0.85 -7.48
N ASN A 58 -14.42 -1.78 -7.28
CA ASN A 58 -15.20 -1.84 -6.05
C ASN A 58 -14.33 -2.27 -4.87
N ALA A 59 -13.40 -3.20 -5.10
CA ALA A 59 -12.43 -3.60 -4.06
C ALA A 59 -11.50 -2.44 -3.70
N LEU A 60 -10.99 -1.69 -4.70
CA LEU A 60 -10.16 -0.51 -4.46
C LEU A 60 -10.90 0.55 -3.65
N LEU A 61 -12.14 0.88 -4.03
CA LEU A 61 -12.95 1.85 -3.31
C LEU A 61 -13.24 1.40 -1.87
N GLY A 62 -13.46 0.09 -1.66
CA GLY A 62 -13.59 -0.50 -0.34
C GLY A 62 -12.35 -0.28 0.53
N MET A 63 -11.16 -0.62 0.01
CA MET A 63 -9.89 -0.40 0.71
C MET A 63 -9.65 1.08 1.04
N VAL A 64 -9.90 1.98 0.10
CA VAL A 64 -9.74 3.42 0.31
C VAL A 64 -10.68 3.91 1.43
N LYS A 65 -11.95 3.49 1.40
CA LYS A 65 -12.92 3.84 2.45
C LYS A 65 -12.47 3.33 3.82
N ASP A 66 -12.03 2.07 3.90
CA ASP A 66 -11.52 1.47 5.14
C ASP A 66 -10.34 2.26 5.73
N LEU A 67 -9.39 2.66 4.88
CA LEU A 67 -8.21 3.43 5.31
C LEU A 67 -8.57 4.84 5.77
N LEU A 68 -9.48 5.52 5.07
CA LEU A 68 -9.94 6.85 5.45
C LEU A 68 -10.72 6.81 6.77
N GLU A 69 -11.59 5.81 6.96
CA GLU A 69 -12.30 5.64 8.23
C GLU A 69 -11.34 5.36 9.41
N ARG A 70 -10.31 4.54 9.20
CA ARG A 70 -9.27 4.28 10.21
C ARG A 70 -8.45 5.54 10.53
N ALA A 71 -8.11 6.34 9.52
CA ALA A 71 -7.39 7.59 9.71
C ALA A 71 -8.23 8.64 10.47
N ILE A 72 -9.54 8.72 10.18
CA ILE A 72 -10.48 9.61 10.88
C ILE A 72 -10.70 9.16 12.33
N ARG A 73 -10.59 7.85 12.61
CA ARG A 73 -10.74 7.28 13.97
C ARG A 73 -9.46 7.26 14.79
N LEU A 74 -8.29 7.58 14.24
CA LEU A 74 -7.12 7.88 15.07
C LEU A 74 -7.43 9.21 15.76
N PRO A 75 -7.66 9.24 17.09
CA PRO A 75 -7.74 10.52 17.77
C PRO A 75 -6.40 11.22 17.60
N ALA A 76 -6.41 12.55 17.64
CA ALA A 76 -5.22 13.39 17.75
C ALA A 76 -4.42 13.06 19.03
N MET A 77 -3.80 11.88 19.09
CA MET A 77 -3.12 11.31 20.25
C MET A 77 -1.65 10.98 19.98
N ALA A 78 -1.02 11.74 19.10
CA ALA A 78 0.41 11.95 19.15
C ALA A 78 0.67 13.45 19.36
N ALA A 79 0.44 13.88 20.61
CA ALA A 79 1.00 15.11 21.15
C ALA A 79 2.54 14.93 21.29
N PRO A 80 3.32 16.02 21.45
CA PRO A 80 3.24 16.85 22.66
C PRO A 80 2.50 18.18 22.48
#